data_AF-A0A1T4PK83-F1
#
_entry.id   AF-A0A1T4PK83-F1
#
_cell.length_a   1.000
_cell.length_b   1.000
_cell.length_c   1.000
_cell.angle_alpha   90.00
_cell.angle_beta   90.00
_cell.angle_gamma   90.00
#
_symmetry.space_group_name_H-M   'P 1'
#
loop_
_entity.id
_entity.type
_entity.pdbx_description
1 polymer ?
#
loop_
_entity_poly.entity_id
_entity_poly.type
_entity_poly.pdbx_seq_one_letter_code
_entity_poly.pdbx_strand_id
1 'polypeptide(L)' 'MKCPFCSKDMIEGSITQDRYALKWVALDKDRGLLNFTPIVKGIKLTSALQNQSVKVFYCEQCRKFIIDQDNLLV' A
#
# COMPACT_ATOMS: atom_id res chain seq x y z
N MET A 1 -7.99 -0.38 14.10
CA MET A 1 -7.77 -1.81 13.75
C MET A 1 -6.89 -2.46 14.81
N LYS A 2 -7.08 -3.76 15.11
CA LYS A 2 -6.15 -4.54 15.96
C LYS A 2 -5.13 -5.27 15.07
N CYS A 3 -3.86 -5.31 15.47
CA CYS A 3 -2.81 -6.03 14.76
C CYS A 3 -3.07 -7.54 14.80
N PRO A 4 -3.12 -8.24 13.65
CA PRO A 4 -3.41 -9.68 13.61
C PRO A 4 -2.26 -10.53 14.14
N PHE A 5 -1.09 -9.94 14.40
CA PHE A 5 0.11 -10.65 14.87
C PHE A 5 0.33 -10.54 16.38
N CYS A 6 -0.10 -9.44 17.02
CA CYS A 6 0.13 -9.20 18.45
C CYS A 6 -1.08 -8.65 19.20
N SER A 7 -2.21 -8.49 18.52
CA SER A 7 -3.49 -8.02 19.06
C SER A 7 -3.48 -6.61 19.69
N LYS A 8 -2.41 -5.83 19.52
CA LYS A 8 -2.33 -4.43 19.94
C LYS A 8 -3.06 -3.51 18.97
N ASP A 9 -3.48 -2.34 19.47
CA ASP A 9 -4.04 -1.29 18.61
C ASP A 9 -3.00 -0.82 17.58
N MET A 10 -3.51 -0.50 16.39
CA MET A 10 -2.72 0.02 15.28
C MET A 10 -3.03 1.50 15.08
N ILE A 11 -2.00 2.25 14.68
CA ILE A 11 -2.08 3.66 14.33
C ILE A 11 -2.61 3.76 12.90
N GLU A 12 -3.68 4.52 12.71
CA GLU A 12 -4.15 4.88 11.37
C GLU A 12 -3.29 6.03 10.81
N GLY A 13 -2.92 5.92 9.54
CA GLY A 13 -2.14 6.93 8.83
C GLY A 13 -2.34 6.84 7.32
N SER A 14 -1.52 7.57 6.56
CA SER A 14 -1.55 7.53 5.11
C SER A 14 -0.15 7.45 4.50
N ILE A 15 -0.05 6.79 3.35
CA ILE A 15 1.14 6.81 2.49
C ILE A 15 0.77 7.52 1.20
N THR A 16 1.43 8.65 0.93
CA THR A 16 1.21 9.43 -0.30
C THR A 16 2.20 9.00 -1.36
N GLN A 17 1.69 8.77 -2.58
CA GLN A 17 2.53 8.56 -3.75
C GLN A 17 3.34 9.82 -4.04
N ASP A 18 4.53 9.66 -4.59
CA ASP A 18 5.32 10.78 -5.14
C ASP A 18 5.07 10.87 -6.65
N ARG A 19 6.07 10.55 -7.48
CA ARG A 19 5.96 10.70 -8.95
C ARG A 19 5.06 9.66 -9.64
N TYR A 20 5.02 8.43 -9.14
CA TYR A 20 4.28 7.32 -9.77
C TYR A 20 3.31 6.67 -8.79
N ALA A 21 2.24 6.09 -9.33
CA ALA A 21 1.29 5.32 -8.54
C ALA A 21 1.95 4.18 -7.77
N LEU A 22 1.61 4.07 -6.49
CA LEU A 22 1.97 2.94 -5.66
C LEU A 22 1.25 1.70 -6.21
N LYS A 23 2.04 0.68 -6.51
CA LYS A 23 1.55 -0.59 -7.04
C LYS A 23 2.23 -1.73 -6.29
N TRP A 24 1.44 -2.62 -5.72
CA TRP A 24 1.95 -3.88 -5.24
C TRP A 24 2.13 -4.85 -6.40
N VAL A 25 3.30 -5.47 -6.48
CA VAL A 25 3.66 -6.46 -7.50
C VAL A 25 4.19 -7.69 -6.75
N ALA A 26 3.70 -8.87 -7.13
CA ALA A 26 4.21 -10.12 -6.59
C ALA A 26 5.68 -10.31 -6.98
N LEU A 27 6.49 -10.89 -6.09
CA LEU A 27 7.94 -10.96 -6.25
C LEU A 27 8.38 -11.70 -7.54
N ASP A 28 7.65 -12.74 -7.93
CA ASP A 28 7.88 -13.52 -9.15
C ASP A 28 7.57 -12.73 -10.44
N LYS A 29 6.83 -11.62 -10.32
CA LYS A 29 6.45 -10.72 -11.42
C LYS A 29 7.16 -9.37 -11.36
N ASP A 30 8.03 -9.18 -10.36
CA ASP A 30 8.81 -7.96 -10.21
C ASP A 30 9.79 -7.81 -11.38
N ARG A 31 9.74 -6.66 -12.05
CA ARG A 31 10.60 -6.29 -13.18
C ARG A 31 11.38 -5.01 -12.89
N GLY A 32 11.53 -4.62 -11.61
CA GLY A 32 12.23 -3.42 -11.19
C GLY A 32 11.60 -2.14 -11.76
N LEU A 33 12.40 -1.30 -12.43
CA LEU A 33 11.93 -0.04 -13.02
C LEU A 33 10.81 -0.21 -14.05
N LEU A 34 10.71 -1.38 -14.69
CA LEU A 34 9.62 -1.66 -15.63
C LEU A 34 8.25 -1.79 -14.93
N ASN A 35 8.21 -1.88 -13.60
CA ASN A 35 6.97 -1.91 -12.84
C ASN A 35 6.15 -0.63 -13.00
N PHE A 36 6.71 0.49 -13.43
CA PHE A 36 5.94 1.71 -13.69
C PHE A 36 5.23 1.71 -15.05
N THR A 37 5.52 0.72 -15.91
CA THR A 37 4.88 0.58 -17.23
C THR A 37 3.51 -0.11 -17.14
N PRO A 38 2.63 0.06 -18.15
CA PRO A 38 1.36 -0.65 -18.24
C PRO A 38 1.49 -2.17 -18.41
N ILE A 39 2.68 -2.67 -18.77
CA ILE A 39 2.93 -4.08 -19.10
C ILE A 39 2.95 -4.95 -17.83
N VAL A 40 3.46 -4.40 -16.73
CA VAL A 40 3.53 -5.13 -15.45
C VAL A 40 2.18 -5.02 -14.73
N LYS A 41 1.49 -6.14 -14.61
CA LYS A 41 0.23 -6.24 -13.84
C LYS A 41 0.52 -6.30 -12.35
N GLY A 42 -0.29 -5.62 -11.56
CA GLY A 42 -0.20 -5.56 -10.09
C GLY A 42 -1.43 -4.88 -9.51
N ILE A 43 -1.50 -4.78 -8.19
CA ILE A 43 -2.62 -4.11 -7.50
C ILE A 43 -2.24 -2.64 -7.34
N LYS A 44 -3.02 -1.74 -7.97
CA LYS A 44 -2.84 -0.29 -7.81
C LYS A 44 -3.41 0.13 -6.47
N LEU A 45 -2.60 0.80 -5.66
CA LEU A 45 -2.98 1.31 -4.34
C LEU A 45 -3.32 2.81 -4.41
N THR A 46 -2.75 3.52 -5.37
CA THR A 46 -3.05 4.93 -5.67
C THR A 46 -3.24 5.13 -7.17
N SER A 47 -3.69 6.32 -7.58
CA SER A 47 -3.75 6.73 -8.99
C SER A 47 -3.10 8.10 -9.19
N ALA A 48 -2.46 8.31 -10.35
CA ALA A 48 -1.78 9.57 -10.67
C ALA A 48 -2.75 10.77 -10.70
N LEU A 49 -4.01 10.53 -11.09
CA LEU A 49 -5.01 11.58 -11.30
C LEU A 49 -5.90 11.82 -10.07
N GLN A 50 -6.15 10.79 -9.26
CA GLN A 50 -7.05 10.82 -8.11
C GLN A 50 -6.53 9.84 -7.04
N ASN A 51 -6.85 10.06 -5.77
CA ASN A 51 -6.49 9.15 -4.67
C ASN A 51 -4.98 8.91 -4.62
N GLN A 52 -4.26 10.01 -4.41
CA GLN A 52 -2.79 10.03 -4.39
C GLN A 52 -2.21 9.47 -3.08
N SER A 53 -3.04 9.19 -2.09
CA SER A 53 -2.65 8.55 -0.84
C SER A 53 -3.48 7.28 -0.60
N VAL A 54 -2.89 6.36 0.14
CA VAL A 54 -3.56 5.16 0.64
C VAL A 54 -3.63 5.19 2.16
N LYS A 55 -4.81 4.89 2.71
CA LYS A 55 -5.03 4.68 4.13
C LYS A 55 -4.28 3.42 4.58
N VAL A 56 -3.52 3.52 5.67
CA VAL A 56 -2.72 2.42 6.21
C VAL A 56 -2.88 2.32 7.72
N PHE A 57 -2.75 1.11 8.25
CA PHE A 57 -2.64 0.86 9.68
C PHE A 57 -1.24 0.39 10.02
N TYR A 58 -0.54 1.09 10.91
CA TYR A 58 0.80 0.73 11.36
C TYR A 58 0.77 0.17 12.79
N CYS A 59 1.34 -1.02 12.96
CA CYS A 59 1.60 -1.58 14.28
C CYS A 59 3.04 -1.28 14.68
N GLU A 60 3.25 -0.39 15.65
CA GLU A 60 4.59 -0.03 16.13
C GLU A 60 5.35 -1.22 16.70
N GLN A 61 4.66 -2.11 17.43
CA GLN A 61 5.27 -3.26 18.09
C GLN A 61 5.80 -4.30 17.10
N CYS A 62 5.01 -4.60 16.07
CA CYS A 62 5.38 -5.57 15.05
C CYS A 62 6.17 -4.97 13.88
N ARG A 63 6.21 -3.63 13.78
CA ARG A 63 6.72 -2.84 12.66
C ARG A 63 6.13 -3.31 11.33
N LYS A 64 4.81 -3.42 11.27
CA LYS A 64 4.06 -3.91 10.11
C LYS A 64 3.00 -2.90 9.71
N PHE A 65 2.84 -2.73 8.40
CA PHE A 65 1.74 -2.01 7.79
C PHE A 65 0.66 -2.99 7.35
N ILE A 66 -0.60 -2.57 7.44
CA ILE A 66 -1.74 -3.24 6.83
C ILE A 66 -2.45 -2.21 5.95
N ILE A 67 -2.75 -2.65 4.73
CA ILE A 67 -3.54 -1.90 3.75
C ILE A 67 -4.78 -2.73 3.49
N ASP A 68 -5.95 -2.14 3.68
CA ASP A 68 -7.23 -2.74 3.34
C ASP A 68 -7.62 -2.29 1.93
N GLN A 69 -7.67 -3.23 0.98
CA GLN A 69 -7.95 -2.92 -0.42
C GLN A 69 -9.39 -2.45 -0.63
N ASP A 70 -10.32 -2.86 0.24
CA ASP A 70 -11.72 -2.42 0.18
C ASP A 70 -11.91 -1.05 0.84
N ASN A 71 -10.87 -0.51 1.49
CA ASN A 71 -10.88 0.77 2.18
C ASN A 71 -9.56 1.54 2.01
N LEU A 72 -9.21 1.83 0.75
CA LEU A 72 -7.96 2.52 0.40
C LEU A 72 -8.00 4.03 0.69
N LEU A 73 -9.18 4.63 0.78
CA LEU A 73 -9.36 6.09 0.83
C LEU A 73 -9.23 6.61 2.27
N VAL A 74 -8.63 7.80 2.39
CA VAL A 74 -8.56 8.59 3.62
C VAL A 74 -9.70 9.59 3.63
#